data_AF-A0A1I8HAJ0-F1
#
_entry.id   AF-A0A1I8HAJ0-F1
#
_cell.length_a   1.000
_cell.length_b   1.000
_cell.length_c   1.000
_cell.angle_alpha   90.00
_cell.angle_beta   90.00
_cell.angle_gamma   90.00
#
_symmetry.space_group_name_H-M   'P 1'
#
loop_
_entity.id
_entity.type
_entity.pdbx_description
1 polymer ?
#
loop_
_entity_poly.entity_id
_entity_poly.type
_entity_poly.pdbx_seq_one_letter_code
_entity_poly.pdbx_strand_id
1 'polypeptide(L)'
;SPEARQAAAHRLDSGLHRLSNDSQQDRRLSEELHQLLSDAGFTKQRAKCQQRLADWLQGVARVLTQDDRLMTGSYAEGWANSLVQVNGRTAADSDIDWTVLVTGQEFHLKGFCNRNTDSCKKATRLKVTEGHA
;
A
#
# COMPACT_ATOMS: atom_id res chain seq x y z
N SER A 1 -17.03 -31.79 40.94
CA SER A 1 -17.81 -30.98 41.88
C SER A 1 -18.59 -29.92 41.11
N PRO A 2 -19.83 -29.59 41.51
CA PRO A 2 -20.59 -28.44 41.00
C PRO A 2 -19.77 -27.14 40.94
N GLU A 3 -18.88 -26.92 41.91
CA GLU A 3 -18.01 -25.73 41.99
C GLU A 3 -17.04 -25.62 40.81
N ALA A 4 -16.51 -26.75 40.33
CA ALA A 4 -15.59 -26.75 39.18
C ALA A 4 -16.29 -26.33 37.88
N ARG A 5 -17.59 -26.64 37.74
CA ARG A 5 -18.41 -26.20 36.59
C ARG A 5 -18.73 -24.72 36.67
N GLN A 6 -18.99 -24.21 37.87
CA GLN A 6 -19.29 -22.79 38.11
C GLN A 6 -18.05 -21.90 37.89
N ALA A 7 -16.87 -22.34 38.34
CA ALA A 7 -15.61 -21.65 38.09
C ALA A 7 -15.24 -21.62 36.59
N ALA A 8 -15.52 -22.70 35.84
CA ALA A 8 -15.31 -22.73 34.40
C ALA A 8 -16.25 -21.79 33.64
N ALA A 9 -17.52 -21.71 34.03
CA ALA A 9 -18.50 -20.79 33.46
C ALA A 9 -18.10 -19.32 33.67
N HIS A 10 -17.68 -18.94 34.88
CA HIS A 10 -17.20 -17.58 35.16
C HIS A 10 -15.95 -17.21 34.36
N ARG A 11 -15.02 -18.14 34.12
CA ARG A 11 -13.84 -17.88 33.28
C ARG A 11 -14.19 -17.68 31.81
N LEU A 12 -15.14 -18.46 31.28
CA LEU A 12 -15.62 -18.31 29.90
C LEU A 12 -16.35 -16.98 29.71
N ASP A 13 -17.22 -16.61 30.65
CA ASP A 13 -17.94 -15.35 30.65
C ASP A 13 -17.00 -14.14 30.73
N SER A 14 -16.01 -14.21 31.63
CA SER A 14 -14.94 -13.19 31.73
C SER A 14 -14.11 -13.08 30.45
N GLY A 15 -13.83 -14.21 29.79
CA GLY A 15 -13.12 -14.24 28.51
C GLY A 15 -13.95 -13.64 27.37
N LEU A 16 -15.26 -13.92 27.32
CA LEU A 16 -16.18 -13.37 26.33
C LEU A 16 -16.34 -11.86 26.49
N HIS A 17 -16.46 -11.39 27.74
CA HIS A 17 -16.50 -9.96 28.05
C HIS A 17 -15.21 -9.23 27.66
N ARG A 18 -14.05 -9.86 27.87
CA ARG A 18 -12.76 -9.30 27.45
C ARG A 18 -12.67 -9.17 25.92
N LEU A 19 -13.00 -10.24 25.19
CA LEU A 19 -13.01 -10.22 23.72
C LEU A 19 -14.01 -9.19 23.15
N SER A 20 -15.18 -9.06 23.78
CA SER A 20 -16.17 -8.05 23.42
C SER A 20 -15.62 -6.64 23.64
N ASN A 21 -14.98 -6.38 24.79
CA ASN A 21 -14.33 -5.10 25.08
C ASN A 21 -13.20 -4.77 24.10
N ASP A 22 -12.37 -5.75 23.75
CA ASP A 22 -11.28 -5.61 22.77
C ASP A 22 -11.87 -5.24 21.40
N SER A 23 -12.92 -5.94 20.95
CA SER A 23 -13.59 -5.63 19.68
C SER A 23 -14.25 -4.24 19.65
N GLN A 24 -14.80 -3.78 20.78
CA GLN A 24 -15.36 -2.44 20.88
C GLN A 24 -14.29 -1.35 20.94
N GLN A 25 -13.12 -1.66 21.50
CA GLN A 25 -11.97 -0.77 21.50
C GLN A 25 -11.41 -0.65 20.08
N ASP A 26 -11.20 -1.76 19.37
CA ASP A 26 -10.73 -1.76 17.99
C ASP A 26 -11.67 -0.99 17.06
N ARG A 27 -12.99 -1.17 17.21
CA ARG A 27 -13.97 -0.40 16.43
C ARG A 27 -13.83 1.11 16.67
N ARG A 28 -13.67 1.53 17.94
CA ARG A 28 -13.50 2.95 18.28
C ARG A 28 -12.22 3.53 17.68
N LEU A 29 -11.10 2.81 17.78
CA LEU A 29 -9.83 3.24 17.19
C LEU A 29 -9.90 3.31 15.65
N SER A 30 -10.60 2.37 15.02
CA SER A 30 -10.83 2.37 13.57
C SER A 30 -11.67 3.57 13.12
N GLU A 31 -12.72 3.91 13.86
CA GLU A 31 -13.54 5.11 13.61
C GLU A 31 -12.74 6.41 13.77
N GLU A 32 -11.93 6.51 14.83
CA GLU A 32 -11.05 7.66 15.06
C GLU A 32 -10.00 7.81 13.94
N LEU A 33 -9.36 6.72 13.54
CA LEU A 33 -8.42 6.72 12.41
C LEU A 33 -9.10 7.12 11.10
N HIS A 34 -10.30 6.58 10.83
CA HIS A 34 -11.06 6.95 9.64
C HIS A 34 -11.39 8.45 9.60
N GLN A 35 -11.76 9.02 10.75
CA GLN A 35 -12.03 10.44 10.87
C GLN A 35 -10.76 11.27 10.64
N LEU A 36 -9.65 10.91 11.28
CA LEU A 36 -8.35 11.59 11.09
C LEU A 36 -7.88 11.54 9.63
N LEU A 37 -8.01 10.39 8.96
CA LEU A 37 -7.68 10.24 7.54
C LEU A 37 -8.62 11.08 6.66
N SER A 38 -9.92 11.07 6.95
CA SER A 38 -10.89 11.88 6.20
C SER A 38 -10.61 13.38 6.35
N ASP A 39 -10.29 13.82 7.56
CA ASP A 39 -9.94 15.22 7.89
C ASP A 39 -8.61 15.63 7.26
N ALA A 40 -7.64 14.71 7.16
CA ALA A 40 -6.42 14.88 6.36
C ALA A 40 -6.69 14.93 4.85
N GLY A 41 -7.90 14.58 4.39
CA GLY A 41 -8.27 14.62 2.99
C GLY A 41 -8.09 13.30 2.24
N PHE A 42 -7.92 12.16 2.93
CA PHE A 42 -8.01 10.81 2.34
C PHE A 42 -9.48 10.46 2.05
N THR A 43 -10.06 11.17 1.09
CA THR A 43 -11.44 10.95 0.66
C THR A 43 -11.48 10.25 -0.69
N LYS A 44 -12.55 9.48 -0.92
CA LYS A 44 -12.80 8.82 -2.21
C LYS A 44 -12.80 9.80 -3.38
N GLN A 45 -13.33 11.01 -3.19
CA GLN A 45 -13.37 12.04 -4.23
C GLN A 45 -11.96 12.52 -4.58
N ARG A 46 -11.11 12.78 -3.59
CA ARG A 46 -9.73 13.22 -3.80
C ARG A 46 -8.88 12.12 -4.43
N ALA A 47 -9.01 10.88 -3.97
CA ALA A 47 -8.33 9.74 -4.58
C ALA A 47 -8.68 9.58 -6.08
N LYS A 48 -9.96 9.68 -6.44
CA LYS A 48 -10.39 9.70 -7.85
C LYS A 48 -9.81 10.85 -8.65
N CYS A 49 -9.71 12.04 -8.05
CA CYS A 49 -9.14 13.20 -8.72
C CYS A 49 -7.64 13.01 -8.96
N GLN A 50 -6.90 12.53 -7.95
CA GLN A 50 -5.47 12.23 -8.07
C GLN A 50 -5.20 11.17 -9.13
N GLN A 51 -5.97 10.08 -9.16
CA GLN A 51 -5.83 9.05 -10.19
C GLN A 51 -6.05 9.60 -11.60
N ARG A 52 -7.07 10.44 -11.80
CA ARG A 52 -7.30 11.08 -13.12
C ARG A 52 -6.16 12.01 -13.52
N LEU A 53 -5.55 12.72 -12.57
CA LEU A 53 -4.38 13.56 -12.81
C LEU A 53 -3.14 12.70 -13.12
N ALA A 54 -2.97 11.58 -12.43
CA ALA A 54 -1.91 10.61 -12.70
C ALA A 54 -2.03 10.02 -14.12
N ASP A 55 -3.23 9.60 -14.52
CA ASP A 55 -3.51 9.10 -15.87
C ASP A 55 -3.18 10.14 -16.94
N TRP A 56 -3.61 11.39 -16.72
CA TRP A 56 -3.35 12.49 -17.64
C TRP A 56 -1.85 12.79 -17.74
N LEU A 57 -1.16 12.91 -16.60
CA LEU A 57 0.26 13.20 -16.55
C LEU A 57 1.08 12.06 -17.17
N GLN A 58 0.68 10.80 -16.99
CA GLN A 58 1.26 9.66 -17.69
C GLN A 58 1.08 9.78 -19.20
N GLY A 59 -0.11 10.15 -19.68
CA GLY A 59 -0.35 10.38 -21.11
C GLY A 59 0.57 11.46 -21.69
N VAL A 60 0.68 12.61 -21.00
CA VAL A 60 1.59 13.69 -21.40
C VAL A 60 3.03 13.23 -21.41
N ALA A 61 3.47 12.54 -20.35
CA ALA A 61 4.85 12.09 -20.21
C ALA A 61 5.22 11.14 -21.37
N ARG A 62 4.38 10.17 -21.71
CA ARG A 62 4.61 9.25 -22.84
C ARG A 62 4.74 9.97 -24.18
N VAL A 63 3.93 11.00 -24.42
CA VAL A 63 4.03 11.82 -25.64
C VAL A 63 5.38 12.54 -25.71
N LEU A 64 5.86 13.05 -24.59
CA LEU A 64 7.13 13.79 -24.52
C LEU A 64 8.36 12.88 -24.60
N THR A 65 8.30 11.69 -23.99
CA THR A 65 9.46 10.79 -23.84
C THR A 65 9.51 9.70 -24.90
N GLN A 66 8.41 9.47 -25.61
CA GLN A 66 8.28 8.43 -26.64
C GLN A 66 8.64 7.02 -26.11
N ASP A 67 8.30 6.74 -24.85
CA ASP A 67 8.49 5.44 -24.21
C ASP A 67 7.25 4.98 -23.44
N ASP A 68 7.24 3.69 -23.08
CA ASP A 68 6.14 3.03 -22.36
C ASP A 68 6.28 3.20 -20.83
N ARG A 69 6.45 4.44 -20.37
CA ARG A 69 6.48 4.72 -18.94
C ARG A 69 5.11 4.60 -18.29
N LEU A 70 5.11 4.11 -17.06
CA LEU A 70 3.98 3.93 -16.19
C LEU A 70 4.22 4.75 -14.92
N MET A 71 3.24 5.54 -14.50
CA MET A 71 3.30 6.17 -13.18
C MET A 71 3.06 5.11 -12.11
N THR A 72 3.84 5.15 -11.05
CA THR A 72 3.71 4.24 -9.90
C THR A 72 3.68 5.05 -8.61
N GLY A 73 3.54 4.35 -7.48
CA GLY A 73 3.62 4.97 -6.16
C GLY A 73 2.40 5.82 -5.84
N SER A 74 2.62 6.74 -4.91
CA SER A 74 1.55 7.42 -4.17
C SER A 74 0.55 8.16 -5.07
N TYR A 75 1.03 8.74 -6.19
CA TYR A 75 0.21 9.47 -7.14
C TYR A 75 -0.71 8.55 -7.94
N ALA A 76 -0.17 7.44 -8.43
CA ALA A 76 -0.93 6.44 -9.18
C ALA A 76 -2.00 5.77 -8.29
N GLU A 77 -1.72 5.63 -6.99
CA GLU A 77 -2.60 4.95 -6.04
C GLU A 77 -3.63 5.89 -5.38
N GLY A 78 -3.50 7.20 -5.60
CA GLY A 78 -4.47 8.21 -5.12
C GLY A 78 -4.31 8.59 -3.66
N TRP A 79 -3.12 8.40 -3.08
CA TRP A 79 -2.75 8.82 -1.73
C TRP A 79 -1.49 9.71 -1.67
N ALA A 80 -1.00 10.18 -2.83
CA ALA A 80 0.13 11.10 -3.04
C ALA A 80 0.16 12.36 -2.21
N ASN A 81 -0.97 12.69 -1.62
CA ASN A 81 -1.07 13.79 -0.70
C ASN A 81 -1.09 13.23 0.73
N SER A 82 -0.04 12.47 1.08
CA SER A 82 0.32 12.18 2.47
C SER A 82 1.27 13.27 2.91
N LEU A 83 0.59 14.32 3.31
CA LEU A 83 1.04 15.53 3.93
C LEU A 83 2.05 15.23 5.05
N VAL A 84 3.05 16.08 5.24
CA VAL A 84 3.99 16.04 6.37
C VAL A 84 3.26 15.90 7.73
N GLN A 85 1.99 16.35 7.80
CA GLN A 85 1.07 16.26 8.94
C GLN A 85 -0.39 16.23 8.42
N VAL A 86 -1.36 15.83 9.27
CA VAL A 86 -2.82 15.69 9.02
C VAL A 86 -3.56 16.96 8.48
N ASN A 87 -2.87 18.00 7.99
CA ASN A 87 -3.37 19.38 7.77
C ASN A 87 -3.42 19.90 6.32
N GLY A 88 -3.29 19.07 5.29
CA GLY A 88 -3.58 19.45 3.89
C GLY A 88 -2.43 19.98 3.01
N ARG A 89 -1.18 20.15 3.49
CA ARG A 89 0.02 20.47 2.65
C ARG A 89 0.84 19.30 2.06
N THR A 90 0.93 19.19 0.73
CA THR A 90 1.85 18.25 0.03
C THR A 90 3.25 18.35 0.63
N ALA A 91 3.83 17.21 1.00
CA ALA A 91 5.17 17.20 1.54
C ALA A 91 6.18 17.62 0.45
N ALA A 92 7.19 18.41 0.83
CA ALA A 92 8.15 18.96 -0.13
C ALA A 92 9.02 17.87 -0.80
N ASP A 93 9.03 16.67 -0.22
CA ASP A 93 9.71 15.44 -0.65
C ASP A 93 8.75 14.43 -1.31
N SER A 94 7.51 14.80 -1.61
CA SER A 94 6.59 13.94 -2.36
C SER A 94 6.99 13.91 -3.83
N ASP A 95 7.75 12.88 -4.21
CA ASP A 95 8.16 12.62 -5.59
C ASP A 95 7.05 11.96 -6.43
N ILE A 96 7.22 11.99 -7.75
CA ILE A 96 6.38 11.26 -8.71
C ILE A 96 7.19 10.09 -9.24
N ASP A 97 6.77 8.88 -8.90
CA ASP A 97 7.46 7.65 -9.31
C ASP A 97 7.05 7.21 -10.71
N TRP A 98 8.05 6.76 -11.49
CA TRP A 98 7.86 6.24 -12.84
C TRP A 98 8.58 4.91 -13.01
N THR A 99 7.93 3.97 -13.67
CA THR A 99 8.54 2.74 -14.18
C THR A 99 8.58 2.78 -15.70
N VAL A 100 9.75 2.55 -16.31
CA VAL A 100 9.87 2.44 -17.76
C VAL A 100 10.00 0.96 -18.13
N LEU A 101 9.10 0.48 -18.99
CA LEU A 101 9.21 -0.87 -19.55
C LEU A 101 10.02 -0.81 -20.84
N VAL A 102 11.19 -1.44 -20.82
CA VAL A 102 12.05 -1.55 -22.01
C VAL A 102 11.62 -2.76 -22.83
N THR A 103 10.95 -2.51 -23.95
CA THR A 103 10.46 -3.56 -24.85
C THR A 103 11.60 -4.47 -25.30
N GLY A 104 11.39 -5.79 -25.17
CA GLY A 104 12.36 -6.82 -25.55
C GLY A 104 13.46 -7.10 -24.50
N GLN A 105 13.50 -6.35 -23.40
CA GLN A 105 14.42 -6.61 -22.30
C GLN A 105 13.79 -7.55 -21.27
N GLU A 106 14.40 -8.72 -21.08
CA GLU A 106 14.07 -9.59 -19.96
C GLU A 106 14.84 -9.16 -18.71
N PHE A 107 14.12 -8.97 -17.60
CA PHE A 107 14.69 -8.62 -16.30
C PHE A 107 14.61 -9.83 -15.37
N HIS A 108 15.77 -10.39 -15.02
CA HIS A 108 15.83 -11.58 -14.18
C HIS A 108 16.05 -11.17 -12.73
N LEU A 109 15.03 -11.30 -11.89
CA LEU A 109 15.14 -10.94 -10.47
C LEU A 109 15.82 -12.06 -9.66
N LYS A 110 16.78 -11.69 -8.82
CA LYS A 110 17.48 -12.59 -7.90
C LYS A 110 16.46 -13.19 -6.91
N GLY A 111 16.43 -14.51 -6.79
CA GLY A 111 15.48 -15.24 -5.94
C GLY A 111 14.21 -15.70 -6.64
N PHE A 112 13.88 -15.11 -7.80
CA PHE A 112 12.68 -15.45 -8.57
C PHE A 112 13.00 -16.19 -9.88
N CYS A 113 14.23 -16.13 -10.38
CA CYS A 113 14.67 -16.92 -11.52
C CYS A 113 14.98 -18.37 -11.13
N ASN A 114 14.32 -19.33 -11.79
CA ASN A 114 14.70 -20.73 -11.70
C ASN A 114 16.00 -20.96 -12.50
N ARG A 115 17.05 -21.47 -11.84
CA ARG A 115 18.37 -21.68 -12.47
C ARG A 115 18.36 -22.72 -13.60
N ASN A 116 17.28 -23.46 -13.77
CA ASN A 116 17.21 -24.57 -14.72
C ASN A 116 16.71 -24.17 -16.11
N THR A 117 16.11 -22.98 -16.28
CA THR A 117 15.70 -22.48 -17.61
C THR A 117 16.88 -21.83 -18.33
N ASP A 118 16.97 -22.04 -19.64
CA ASP A 118 18.13 -21.57 -20.41
C ASP A 118 18.27 -20.03 -20.41
N SER A 119 17.16 -19.29 -20.35
CA SER A 119 17.17 -17.83 -20.20
C SER A 119 17.75 -17.38 -18.84
N CYS A 120 17.44 -18.06 -17.74
CA CYS A 120 17.93 -17.70 -16.39
C CYS A 120 19.39 -18.14 -16.10
N LYS A 121 19.96 -19.05 -16.90
CA LYS A 121 21.32 -19.60 -16.66
C LYS A 121 22.42 -18.56 -16.91
N LYS A 122 22.26 -17.74 -17.96
CA LYS A 122 23.26 -16.76 -18.41
C LYS A 122 22.86 -15.31 -18.12
N ALA A 123 21.66 -15.08 -17.62
CA ALA A 123 21.16 -13.74 -17.35
C ALA A 123 21.83 -13.07 -16.15
N THR A 124 22.09 -11.76 -16.29
CA THR A 124 22.37 -10.87 -15.17
C THR A 124 21.16 -10.82 -14.25
N ARG A 125 21.37 -11.10 -12.96
CA ARG A 125 20.28 -11.14 -11.98
C ARG A 125 20.26 -9.85 -11.17
N LEU A 126 19.18 -9.09 -11.31
CA LEU A 126 18.95 -7.86 -10.58
C LEU A 126 18.61 -8.16 -9.11
N LYS A 127 19.19 -7.38 -8.21
CA LYS A 127 18.93 -7.50 -6.78
C LYS A 127 17.92 -6.43 -6.41
N VAL A 128 16.73 -6.87 -6.02
CA VAL A 128 15.73 -5.94 -5.51
C VAL A 128 16.03 -5.61 -4.05
N THR A 129 16.21 -4.34 -3.74
CA THR A 129 16.32 -3.79 -2.38
C THR A 129 15.29 -2.69 -2.22
N GLU A 130 14.42 -2.82 -1.21
CA GLU A 130 13.38 -1.81 -0.90
C GLU A 130 12.46 -1.49 -2.09
N GLY A 131 12.22 -2.47 -2.96
CA GLY A 131 11.36 -2.30 -4.15
C GLY A 131 12.09 -1.80 -5.40
N HIS A 132 13.39 -1.53 -5.32
CA HIS A 132 14.23 -1.06 -6.43
C HIS A 132 15.22 -2.14 -6.89
N ALA A 133 15.32 -2.37 -8.20
CA ALA A 133 16.08 -3.47 -8.83
C ALA A 133 17.42 -3.05 -9.42
#